data_AF-A0A925YSJ5-F1
#
_entry.id   AF-A0A925YSJ5-F1
#
_cell.length_a   1.000
_cell.length_b   1.000
_cell.length_c   1.000
_cell.angle_alpha   90.00
_cell.angle_beta   90.00
_cell.angle_gamma   90.00
#
_symmetry.space_group_name_H-M   'P 1'
#
loop_
_entity.id
_entity.type
_entity.pdbx_description
1 polymer ?
#
loop_
_entity_poly.entity_id
_entity_poly.type
_entity_poly.pdbx_seq_one_letter_code
_entity_poly.pdbx_strand_id
1 'polypeptide(L)'
;MGGVGGCEISSCEWKPADCYKPGPPIIYSSTARVSYNRAVRDFNAYLERVRDYKNCVSNQGKADVSAGFPALVVKGTQKVNDEVDREALRAREELDSARARLNR
;
A
#
# COMPACT_ATOMS: atom_id res chain seq x y z
N MET A 1 -15.62 7.93 8.55
CA MET A 1 -16.56 6.86 8.15
C MET A 1 -16.38 6.63 6.67
N GLY A 2 -16.10 5.39 6.23
CA GLY A 2 -15.92 5.10 4.81
C GLY A 2 -17.26 5.21 4.09
N GLY A 3 -17.28 5.84 2.93
CA GLY A 3 -18.51 6.09 2.18
C GLY A 3 -18.67 5.08 1.07
N VAL A 4 -19.83 4.41 1.02
CA VAL A 4 -20.35 3.86 -0.23
C VAL A 4 -21.01 5.04 -0.95
N GLY A 5 -20.20 5.84 -1.65
CA GLY A 5 -20.70 7.01 -2.39
C GLY A 5 -21.81 6.56 -3.36
N GLY A 6 -22.88 7.36 -3.45
CA GLY A 6 -24.16 7.00 -4.08
C GLY A 6 -24.03 6.51 -5.52
N CYS A 7 -23.87 5.20 -5.67
CA CYS A 7 -23.71 4.50 -6.93
C CYS A 7 -24.76 3.39 -7.03
N GLU A 8 -25.15 3.04 -8.27
CA GLU A 8 -25.95 1.83 -8.51
C GLU A 8 -25.17 0.60 -8.01
N ILE A 9 -25.82 -0.33 -7.32
CA ILE A 9 -25.21 -1.46 -6.57
C ILE A 9 -24.17 -2.26 -7.39
N SER A 10 -24.29 -2.29 -8.72
CA SER A 10 -23.35 -2.95 -9.64
C SER A 10 -21.99 -2.24 -9.77
N SER A 11 -21.88 -0.98 -9.34
CA SER A 11 -20.71 -0.10 -9.51
C SER A 11 -20.12 0.42 -8.20
N CYS A 12 -20.74 0.11 -7.05
CA CYS A 12 -20.26 0.52 -5.73
C CYS A 12 -18.92 -0.17 -5.38
N GLU A 13 -17.84 0.61 -5.31
CA GLU A 13 -16.59 0.20 -4.69
C GLU A 13 -16.44 0.85 -3.32
N TRP A 14 -16.21 0.03 -2.29
CA TRP A 14 -15.81 0.55 -0.99
C TRP A 14 -14.36 1.04 -1.06
N LYS A 15 -14.10 2.22 -0.50
CA LYS A 15 -12.75 2.78 -0.34
C LYS A 15 -12.60 3.36 1.08
N PRO A 16 -11.42 3.24 1.68
CA PRO A 16 -11.14 3.89 2.95
C PRO A 16 -11.16 5.40 2.77
N ALA A 17 -11.93 6.11 3.61
CA ALA A 17 -12.03 7.57 3.56
C ALA A 17 -10.94 8.27 4.40
N ASP A 18 -10.49 7.64 5.49
CA ASP A 18 -9.70 8.28 6.54
C ASP A 18 -8.26 7.71 6.63
N CYS A 19 -7.89 6.84 5.67
CA CYS A 19 -6.57 6.21 5.62
C CYS A 19 -5.74 6.77 4.45
N TYR A 20 -4.53 7.25 4.75
CA TYR A 20 -3.62 7.80 3.74
C TYR A 20 -2.67 6.73 3.20
N LYS A 21 -2.82 6.41 1.92
CA LYS A 21 -1.94 5.44 1.24
C LYS A 21 -0.53 6.03 1.11
N PRO A 22 0.52 5.37 1.62
CA PRO A 22 1.89 5.84 1.43
C PRO A 22 2.31 5.65 -0.04
N GLY A 23 3.04 6.64 -0.57
CA GLY A 23 3.69 6.48 -1.87
C GLY A 23 4.97 5.63 -1.78
N PRO A 24 5.29 4.84 -2.81
CA PRO A 24 6.54 4.10 -2.87
C PRO A 24 7.75 5.05 -2.88
N PRO A 25 8.90 4.65 -2.29
CA PRO A 25 10.10 5.46 -2.33
C PRO A 25 10.71 5.48 -3.73
N ILE A 26 11.35 6.58 -4.09
CA ILE A 26 12.12 6.67 -5.34
C ILE A 26 13.48 6.02 -5.10
N ILE A 27 13.74 4.89 -5.75
CA ILE A 27 15.03 4.20 -5.68
C ILE A 27 15.92 4.74 -6.80
N TYR A 28 16.81 5.67 -6.44
CA TYR A 28 17.81 6.16 -7.38
C TYR A 28 18.82 5.06 -7.71
N SER A 29 18.85 4.66 -8.98
CA SER A 29 19.87 3.78 -9.56
C SER A 29 21.25 4.44 -9.51
N SER A 30 21.96 4.28 -8.40
CA SER A 30 23.34 4.73 -8.24
C SER A 30 24.23 3.52 -7.93
N THR A 31 25.40 3.46 -8.55
CA THR A 31 26.45 2.47 -8.26
C THR A 31 27.18 2.75 -6.95
N ALA A 32 26.83 3.82 -6.24
CA ALA A 32 27.43 4.14 -4.95
C ALA A 32 26.72 3.39 -3.82
N ARG A 33 27.52 2.68 -2.99
CA ARG A 33 27.02 1.92 -1.83
C ARG A 33 26.25 2.78 -0.82
N VAL A 34 26.62 4.05 -0.68
CA VAL A 34 25.94 5.00 0.20
C VAL A 34 24.50 5.26 -0.26
N SER A 35 24.29 5.42 -1.57
CA SER A 35 22.96 5.62 -2.17
C SER A 35 22.07 4.40 -1.98
N TYR A 36 22.61 3.20 -2.14
CA TYR A 36 21.89 1.97 -1.87
C TYR A 36 21.47 1.83 -0.40
N ASN A 37 22.40 2.08 0.54
CA ASN A 37 22.06 2.03 1.97
C ASN A 37 20.95 3.03 2.34
N ARG A 38 20.90 4.19 1.67
CA ARG A 38 19.79 5.13 1.83
C ARG A 38 18.49 4.57 1.27
N ALA A 39 18.51 4.01 0.06
CA ALA A 39 17.33 3.38 -0.55
C ALA A 39 16.77 2.23 0.30
N VAL A 40 17.63 1.42 0.93
CA VAL A 40 17.21 0.37 1.89
C VAL A 40 16.47 0.97 3.08
N ARG A 41 16.97 2.07 3.67
CA ARG A 41 16.30 2.74 4.78
C ARG A 41 14.95 3.31 4.37
N ASP A 42 14.90 3.97 3.21
CA ASP A 42 13.66 4.57 2.69
C ASP A 42 12.61 3.50 2.37
N PHE A 43 13.04 2.35 1.84
CA PHE A 43 12.18 1.17 1.62
C PHE A 43 11.66 0.56 2.93
N ASN A 44 12.52 0.40 3.94
CA ASN A 44 12.07 -0.11 5.25
C ASN A 44 11.05 0.84 5.90
N ALA A 45 11.31 2.14 5.88
CA ALA A 45 10.36 3.14 6.39
C ALA A 45 9.04 3.14 5.59
N TYR A 46 9.11 2.87 4.27
CA TYR A 46 7.91 2.68 3.46
C TYR A 46 7.11 1.44 3.89
N LEU A 47 7.76 0.31 4.18
CA LEU A 47 7.07 -0.89 4.68
C LEU A 47 6.36 -0.66 6.02
N GLU A 48 6.95 0.14 6.91
CA GLU A 48 6.29 0.53 8.18
C GLU A 48 5.02 1.34 7.90
N ARG A 49 5.10 2.36 7.03
CA ARG A 49 3.91 3.15 6.65
C ARG A 49 2.85 2.30 5.93
N VAL A 50 3.27 1.32 5.12
CA VAL A 50 2.37 0.36 4.48
C VAL A 50 1.62 -0.45 5.53
N ARG A 51 2.32 -0.94 6.56
CA ARG A 51 1.69 -1.67 7.66
C ARG A 51 0.67 -0.80 8.40
N ASP A 52 1.01 0.46 8.71
CA ASP A 52 0.11 1.39 9.38
C ASP A 52 -1.13 1.68 8.53
N TYR A 53 -0.94 1.87 7.22
CA TYR A 53 -2.04 2.03 6.28
C TYR A 53 -2.96 0.81 6.25
N LYS A 54 -2.42 -0.41 6.10
CA LYS A 54 -3.21 -1.65 6.10
C LYS A 54 -3.98 -1.84 7.41
N ASN A 55 -3.37 -1.48 8.54
CA ASN A 55 -4.04 -1.50 9.84
C ASN A 55 -5.20 -0.50 9.90
N CYS A 56 -5.00 0.73 9.42
CA CYS A 56 -6.06 1.73 9.31
C CYS A 56 -7.22 1.23 8.46
N VAL A 57 -6.93 0.71 7.25
CA VAL A 57 -7.93 0.19 6.31
C VAL A 57 -8.69 -0.98 6.94
N SER A 58 -8.00 -1.89 7.64
CA SER A 58 -8.65 -3.00 8.34
C SER A 58 -9.58 -2.53 9.45
N ASN A 59 -9.17 -1.54 10.25
CA ASN A 59 -10.00 -0.99 11.32
C ASN A 59 -11.22 -0.25 10.77
N GLN A 60 -11.04 0.56 9.73
CA GLN A 60 -12.14 1.23 9.03
C GLN A 60 -13.09 0.21 8.39
N GLY A 61 -12.55 -0.82 7.73
CA GLY A 61 -13.33 -1.90 7.16
C GLY A 61 -14.16 -2.64 8.21
N LYS A 62 -13.60 -2.94 9.39
CA LYS A 62 -14.36 -3.56 10.50
C LYS A 62 -15.52 -2.69 10.99
N ALA A 63 -15.28 -1.39 11.13
CA ALA A 63 -16.33 -0.43 11.50
C ALA A 63 -17.43 -0.37 10.43
N ASP A 64 -17.06 -0.27 9.15
CA ASP A 64 -18.03 -0.14 8.06
C ASP A 64 -18.79 -1.46 7.79
N VAL A 65 -18.14 -2.63 7.96
CA VAL A 65 -18.81 -3.94 7.95
C VAL A 65 -19.96 -3.99 8.95
N SER A 66 -19.76 -3.42 10.14
CA SER A 66 -20.79 -3.37 11.18
C SER A 66 -21.93 -2.40 10.88
N ALA A 67 -21.72 -1.46 9.96
CA ALA A 67 -22.68 -0.42 9.57
C ALA A 67 -23.55 -0.80 8.34
N GLY A 68 -23.20 -1.88 7.63
CA GLY A 68 -23.96 -2.40 6.48
C GLY A 68 -23.08 -2.56 5.23
N PHE A 69 -23.39 -3.57 4.40
CA PHE A 69 -22.66 -3.98 3.19
C PHE A 69 -21.33 -4.74 3.39
N PRO A 70 -21.31 -5.83 4.19
CA PRO A 70 -20.10 -6.57 4.52
C PRO A 70 -19.32 -7.09 3.29
N ALA A 71 -20.03 -7.56 2.26
CA ALA A 71 -19.38 -8.09 1.04
C ALA A 71 -18.61 -7.01 0.26
N LEU A 72 -19.15 -5.80 0.16
CA LEU A 72 -18.50 -4.68 -0.53
C LEU A 72 -17.26 -4.22 0.25
N VAL A 73 -17.36 -4.12 1.57
CA VAL A 73 -16.27 -3.69 2.43
C VAL A 73 -15.12 -4.70 2.44
N VAL A 74 -15.43 -6.00 2.55
CA VAL A 74 -14.42 -7.07 2.49
C VAL A 74 -13.69 -7.06 1.14
N LYS A 75 -14.45 -7.01 0.04
CA LYS A 75 -13.88 -6.96 -1.31
C LYS A 75 -13.01 -5.71 -1.51
N GLY A 76 -13.47 -4.54 -1.06
CA GLY A 76 -12.73 -3.29 -1.15
C GLY A 76 -11.45 -3.30 -0.31
N THR A 77 -11.52 -3.79 0.93
CA THR A 77 -10.36 -3.97 1.81
C THR A 77 -9.31 -4.88 1.17
N GLN A 78 -9.75 -5.98 0.58
CA GLN A 78 -8.86 -6.92 -0.10
C GLN A 78 -8.20 -6.28 -1.33
N LYS A 79 -8.98 -5.61 -2.19
CA LYS A 79 -8.46 -4.89 -3.36
C LYS A 79 -7.38 -3.86 -2.97
N VAL A 80 -7.64 -3.07 -1.94
CA VAL A 80 -6.68 -2.07 -1.43
C VAL A 80 -5.40 -2.74 -0.92
N ASN A 81 -5.52 -3.84 -0.16
CA ASN A 81 -4.36 -4.58 0.31
C ASN A 81 -3.53 -5.16 -0.84
N ASP A 82 -4.18 -5.77 -1.85
CA ASP A 82 -3.51 -6.34 -3.01
C ASP A 82 -2.80 -5.27 -3.87
N GLU A 83 -3.37 -4.07 -3.97
CA GLU A 83 -2.73 -2.93 -4.63
C GLU A 83 -1.45 -2.49 -3.92
N VAL A 84 -1.50 -2.32 -2.60
CA VAL A 84 -0.33 -1.90 -1.81
C VAL A 84 0.75 -2.99 -1.79
N ASP A 85 0.34 -4.27 -1.70
CA ASP A 85 1.29 -5.39 -1.73
C ASP A 85 2.01 -5.48 -3.08
N ARG A 86 1.31 -5.24 -4.20
CA ARG A 86 1.93 -5.17 -5.53
C ARG A 86 2.92 -4.01 -5.66
N GLU A 87 2.61 -2.84 -5.09
CA GLU A 87 3.52 -1.70 -5.10
C GLU A 87 4.76 -1.96 -4.23
N ALA A 88 4.58 -2.57 -3.06
CA ALA A 88 5.70 -2.96 -2.20
C ALA A 88 6.61 -4.02 -2.86
N LEU A 89 6.03 -4.96 -3.60
CA LEU A 89 6.79 -5.94 -4.38
C LEU A 89 7.62 -5.26 -5.47
N ARG A 90 7.03 -4.34 -6.25
CA ARG A 90 7.77 -3.60 -7.29
C ARG A 90 8.92 -2.79 -6.71
N ALA A 91 8.68 -2.06 -5.61
CA ALA A 91 9.73 -1.30 -4.94
C ALA A 91 10.85 -2.22 -4.41
N ARG A 92 10.51 -3.45 -3.99
CA ARG A 92 11.50 -4.46 -3.61
C ARG A 92 12.33 -4.94 -4.80
N GLU A 93 11.70 -5.23 -5.94
CA GLU A 93 12.39 -5.64 -7.18
C GLU A 93 13.35 -4.56 -7.69
N GLU A 94 12.97 -3.29 -7.58
CA GLU A 94 13.84 -2.15 -7.89
C GLU A 94 15.06 -2.09 -6.96
N LEU A 95 14.86 -2.31 -5.65
CA LEU A 95 15.95 -2.36 -4.67
C LEU A 95 16.91 -3.52 -4.96
N ASP A 96 16.39 -4.71 -5.25
CA ASP A 96 17.19 -5.89 -5.57
C ASP A 96 17.97 -5.70 -6.89
N SER A 97 17.37 -5.03 -7.88
CA SER A 97 18.04 -4.63 -9.11
C SER A 97 19.19 -3.64 -8.85
N ALA A 98 18.97 -2.64 -7.98
CA ALA A 98 20.02 -1.70 -7.57
C ALA A 98 21.17 -2.43 -6.85
N ARG A 99 20.85 -3.41 -5.99
CA ARG A 99 21.84 -4.26 -5.32
C ARG A 99 22.70 -5.03 -6.32
N ALA A 100 22.08 -5.63 -7.33
CA ALA A 100 22.80 -6.40 -8.35
C ALA A 100 23.81 -5.54 -9.14
N ARG A 101 23.49 -4.26 -9.37
CA ARG A 101 24.38 -3.30 -10.05
C ARG A 101 25.60 -2.90 -9.22
N LEU A 102 25.53 -2.98 -7.90
CA LEU A 102 26.68 -2.70 -7.02
C LEU A 102 27.76 -3.81 -7.05
N ASN A 103 27.36 -5.02 -7.44
CA ASN A 103 28.24 -6.19 -7.43
C ASN A 103 28.77 -6.53 -8.84
N ARG A 104 28.54 -5.65 -9.82
CA ARG A 104 29.13 -5.71 -11.16
C ARG A 104 30.27 -4.71 -11.26
#